data_AF-A0A929JTN2-F1
#
_entry.id   AF-A0A929JTN2-F1
#
_cell.length_a   1.000
_cell.length_b   1.000
_cell.length_c   1.000
_cell.angle_alpha   90.00
_cell.angle_beta   90.00
_cell.angle_gamma   90.00
#
_symmetry.space_group_name_H-M   'P 1'
#
loop_
_entity.id
_entity.type
_entity.pdbx_description
1 polymer ?
#
loop_
_entity_poly.entity_id
_entity_poly.type
_entity_poly.pdbx_seq_one_letter_code
_entity_poly.pdbx_strand_id
1 'polypeptide(L)'
;EEKGILLHNGASIELVEAGNSLAMGMDADMESLFLRACRLGLVDEYCGMAVATNVQDILLGIPGPVTINTNLTVIDRHKINVLVHGHIPFLADSVIQAAEAYNSSSHSGPDINVLGMCCTGMEVLMRNGLDFAGDILQQELAIATGAVELIIIDIQCTQPGMVAAVTASGMHTKIVTTDPMSKIEGTEYIEFKAENAATIASDLIDMAVSNYGNRAHRRVYIPKDKPSEMMGGFSTEAILAALDPLKPGDPVRALVDQIVAGNIRGIAAVIGCDTPRDTYGYRTVELIKELIKNNVLVVLTGCVATLASYHGLLKPDPTYPGVGESLAAVMGAIAKANGLEAIPPCLFMGACVDNSRIEEVVNAVANKVGVRIDQLPIAGSAPEYIAEKAVPMGFWTVALGIFTHLGDPPNVGASARVVKWLTGDVGEGGAQDIFGGRFYVEPDPYVAAAKLIEVIEEKRTALGI
;
A
#
# COMPACT_ATOMS: atom_id res chain seq x y z
N GLU A 1 9.16 -18.41 -18.81
CA GLU A 1 10.35 -19.09 -19.35
C GLU A 1 10.61 -18.71 -20.80
N GLU A 2 9.65 -18.90 -21.71
CA GLU A 2 9.80 -18.62 -23.15
C GLU A 2 10.31 -17.21 -23.50
N LYS A 3 9.90 -16.19 -22.73
CA LYS A 3 10.31 -14.79 -22.92
C LYS A 3 11.69 -14.44 -22.31
N GLY A 4 12.39 -15.40 -21.70
CA GLY A 4 13.72 -15.20 -21.12
C GLY A 4 13.78 -14.33 -19.86
N ILE A 5 12.64 -14.02 -19.23
CA ILE A 5 12.59 -13.10 -18.07
C ILE A 5 12.62 -13.79 -16.70
N LEU A 6 12.65 -15.14 -16.64
CA LEU A 6 12.68 -15.84 -15.35
C LEU A 6 14.00 -15.62 -14.61
N LEU A 7 13.92 -15.37 -13.30
CA LEU A 7 15.09 -15.12 -12.47
C LEU A 7 15.95 -16.38 -12.37
N HIS A 8 17.21 -16.26 -12.78
CA HIS A 8 18.21 -17.33 -12.69
C HIS A 8 19.37 -16.93 -11.77
N ASN A 9 19.51 -15.64 -11.50
CA ASN A 9 20.50 -15.05 -10.60
C ASN A 9 19.79 -14.41 -9.40
N GLY A 10 20.57 -14.00 -8.39
CA GLY A 10 20.05 -13.20 -7.28
C GLY A 10 19.79 -11.73 -7.68
N ALA A 11 18.92 -11.05 -6.93
CA ALA A 11 18.51 -9.67 -7.19
C ALA A 11 19.66 -8.70 -7.49
N SER A 12 20.75 -8.76 -6.72
CA SER A 12 21.89 -7.86 -6.91
C SER A 12 22.54 -7.99 -8.28
N ILE A 13 22.61 -9.20 -8.85
CA ILE A 13 23.17 -9.42 -10.18
C ILE A 13 22.25 -8.81 -11.24
N GLU A 14 20.95 -9.06 -11.12
CA GLU A 14 19.93 -8.51 -12.04
C GLU A 14 19.94 -6.98 -12.06
N LEU A 15 20.06 -6.35 -10.88
CA LEU A 15 20.16 -4.90 -10.74
C LEU A 15 21.45 -4.34 -11.35
N VAL A 16 22.59 -5.00 -11.13
CA VAL A 16 23.89 -4.58 -11.68
C VAL A 16 23.93 -4.74 -13.21
N GLU A 17 23.43 -5.86 -13.73
CA GLU A 17 23.35 -6.11 -15.18
C GLU A 17 22.43 -5.11 -15.86
N ALA A 18 21.29 -4.80 -15.25
CA ALA A 18 20.41 -3.76 -15.75
C ALA A 18 21.07 -2.38 -15.75
N GLY A 19 21.73 -2.00 -14.66
CA GLY A 19 22.49 -0.75 -14.60
C GLY A 19 23.55 -0.67 -15.70
N ASN A 20 24.31 -1.75 -15.91
CA ASN A 20 25.34 -1.81 -16.96
C ASN A 20 24.74 -1.73 -18.37
N SER A 21 23.57 -2.33 -18.58
CA SER A 21 22.91 -2.32 -19.89
C SER A 21 22.45 -0.93 -20.35
N LEU A 22 22.26 0.00 -19.41
CA LEU A 22 21.88 1.38 -19.67
C LEU A 22 23.10 2.30 -19.87
N ALA A 23 24.33 1.78 -19.76
CA ALA A 23 25.54 2.54 -19.98
C ALA A 23 25.71 2.94 -21.46
N MET A 24 26.52 3.97 -21.71
CA MET A 24 26.78 4.48 -23.06
C MET A 24 27.33 3.36 -23.98
N GLY A 25 26.70 3.20 -25.15
CA GLY A 25 27.12 2.21 -26.16
C GLY A 25 26.67 0.77 -25.88
N MET A 26 25.79 0.57 -24.91
CA MET A 26 25.23 -0.75 -24.54
C MET A 26 23.90 -1.01 -25.24
N ASP A 27 22.90 -1.52 -24.52
CA ASP A 27 21.66 -2.02 -25.08
C ASP A 27 20.86 -0.90 -25.75
N ALA A 28 20.61 -1.08 -27.04
CA ALA A 28 19.89 -0.13 -27.89
C ALA A 28 18.69 -0.81 -28.56
N ASP A 29 18.31 -1.99 -28.09
CA ASP A 29 17.11 -2.70 -28.54
C ASP A 29 15.94 -2.48 -27.57
N MET A 30 14.81 -2.05 -28.12
CA MET A 30 13.66 -1.65 -27.32
C MET A 30 12.96 -2.84 -26.67
N GLU A 31 12.88 -3.98 -27.36
CA GLU A 31 12.26 -5.19 -26.82
C GLU A 31 13.14 -5.78 -25.72
N SER A 32 14.46 -5.82 -25.92
CA SER A 32 15.42 -6.26 -24.90
C SER A 32 15.33 -5.42 -23.62
N LEU A 33 15.29 -4.09 -23.76
CA LEU A 33 15.11 -3.17 -22.64
C LEU A 33 13.76 -3.35 -21.93
N PHE A 34 12.68 -3.56 -22.69
CA PHE A 34 11.35 -3.83 -22.13
C PHE A 34 11.31 -5.15 -21.34
N LEU A 35 11.82 -6.25 -21.92
CA LEU A 35 11.90 -7.54 -21.25
C LEU A 35 12.77 -7.47 -19.99
N ARG A 36 13.85 -6.67 -20.02
CA ARG A 36 14.66 -6.40 -18.83
C ARG A 36 13.88 -5.62 -17.77
N ALA A 37 13.08 -4.62 -18.14
CA ALA A 37 12.21 -3.92 -17.19
C ALA A 37 11.16 -4.86 -16.55
N CYS A 38 10.54 -5.74 -17.33
CA CYS A 38 9.67 -6.80 -16.79
C CYS A 38 10.41 -7.75 -15.85
N ARG A 39 11.64 -8.15 -16.20
CA ARG A 39 12.50 -8.97 -15.35
C ARG A 39 12.82 -8.27 -14.03
N LEU A 40 13.12 -6.98 -14.05
CA LEU A 40 13.30 -6.18 -12.82
C LEU A 40 12.01 -6.06 -12.00
N GLY A 41 10.85 -6.02 -12.63
CA GLY A 41 9.56 -6.15 -11.93
C GLY A 41 9.47 -7.48 -11.16
N LEU A 42 9.89 -8.59 -11.77
CA LEU A 42 9.94 -9.88 -11.07
C LEU A 42 10.97 -9.90 -9.93
N VAL A 43 12.09 -9.17 -10.06
CA VAL A 43 13.06 -8.99 -8.96
C VAL A 43 12.41 -8.24 -7.80
N ASP A 44 11.71 -7.13 -8.10
CA ASP A 44 11.02 -6.32 -7.10
C ASP A 44 9.98 -7.15 -6.34
N GLU A 45 9.19 -7.98 -7.02
CA GLU A 45 8.25 -8.89 -6.39
C GLU A 45 8.94 -10.04 -5.64
N TYR A 46 9.61 -10.95 -6.35
CA TYR A 46 9.99 -12.25 -5.79
C TYR A 46 11.28 -12.22 -4.98
N CYS A 47 12.12 -11.19 -5.13
CA CYS A 47 13.30 -11.00 -4.28
C CYS A 47 13.14 -9.84 -3.29
N GLY A 48 12.14 -8.96 -3.50
CA GLY A 48 11.85 -7.83 -2.63
C GLY A 48 10.57 -8.05 -1.82
N MET A 49 9.42 -7.75 -2.42
CA MET A 49 8.12 -7.69 -1.77
C MET A 49 7.71 -9.01 -1.12
N ALA A 50 7.65 -10.12 -1.87
CA ALA A 50 7.26 -11.43 -1.32
C ALA A 50 8.19 -11.89 -0.19
N VAL A 51 9.50 -11.65 -0.31
CA VAL A 51 10.46 -11.99 0.75
C VAL A 51 10.23 -11.12 1.98
N ALA A 52 10.05 -9.81 1.79
CA ALA A 52 9.79 -8.88 2.87
C ALA A 52 8.51 -9.23 3.62
N THR A 53 7.40 -9.45 2.91
CA THR A 53 6.11 -9.85 3.47
C THR A 53 6.23 -11.14 4.29
N ASN A 54 6.81 -12.19 3.71
CA ASN A 54 6.97 -13.47 4.38
C ASN A 54 7.86 -13.40 5.63
N VAL A 55 9.00 -12.71 5.55
CA VAL A 55 9.91 -12.57 6.69
C VAL A 55 9.26 -11.76 7.81
N GLN A 56 8.52 -10.70 7.46
CA GLN A 56 7.78 -9.91 8.44
C GLN A 56 6.70 -10.74 9.12
N ASP A 57 5.95 -11.56 8.39
CA ASP A 57 4.93 -12.43 8.97
C ASP A 57 5.52 -13.51 9.89
N ILE A 58 6.68 -14.06 9.54
CA ILE A 58 7.40 -15.01 10.41
C ILE A 58 7.81 -14.35 11.73
N LEU A 59 8.28 -13.09 11.67
CA LEU A 59 8.85 -12.41 12.83
C LEU A 59 7.80 -11.70 13.70
N LEU A 60 6.76 -11.15 13.07
CA LEU A 60 5.79 -10.25 13.71
C LEU A 60 4.37 -10.86 13.75
N GLY A 61 4.16 -12.00 13.09
CA GLY A 61 2.84 -12.62 12.95
C GLY A 61 2.11 -12.17 11.69
N ILE A 62 1.21 -13.03 11.21
CA ILE A 62 0.38 -12.75 10.03
C ILE A 62 -0.71 -11.73 10.44
N PRO A 63 -0.93 -10.66 9.67
CA PRO A 63 -2.01 -9.70 9.93
C PRO A 63 -3.39 -10.35 9.97
N GLY A 64 -4.26 -9.83 10.85
CA GLY A 64 -5.66 -10.21 10.94
C GLY A 64 -6.58 -8.98 10.99
N PRO A 65 -7.89 -9.14 10.75
CA PRO A 65 -8.82 -8.01 10.72
C PRO A 65 -8.80 -7.19 12.00
N VAL A 66 -8.51 -5.90 11.88
CA VAL A 66 -8.43 -4.96 13.01
C VAL A 66 -9.03 -3.62 12.63
N THR A 67 -9.78 -3.02 13.56
CA THR A 67 -10.35 -1.68 13.41
C THR A 67 -9.51 -0.68 14.18
N ILE A 68 -9.09 0.38 13.50
CA ILE A 68 -8.30 1.48 14.04
C ILE A 68 -8.91 2.83 13.65
N ASN A 69 -8.41 3.90 14.25
CA ASN A 69 -8.68 5.25 13.80
C ASN A 69 -7.54 5.76 12.92
N THR A 70 -7.90 6.63 11.98
CA THR A 70 -6.98 7.23 11.01
C THR A 70 -7.20 8.73 10.93
N ASN A 71 -6.26 9.43 10.30
CA ASN A 71 -6.18 10.88 10.06
C ASN A 71 -5.41 11.65 11.14
N LEU A 72 -4.98 12.88 10.83
CA LEU A 72 -4.17 13.69 11.75
C LEU A 72 -4.84 13.98 13.11
N THR A 73 -6.15 13.75 13.25
CA THR A 73 -6.89 13.93 14.51
C THR A 73 -6.71 12.79 15.50
N VAL A 74 -6.02 11.69 15.12
CA VAL A 74 -5.55 10.67 16.07
C VAL A 74 -4.37 11.15 16.93
N ILE A 75 -3.74 12.26 16.56
CA ILE A 75 -2.76 12.95 17.40
C ILE A 75 -3.50 13.52 18.62
N ASP A 76 -2.94 13.32 19.81
CA ASP A 76 -3.56 13.73 21.07
C ASP A 76 -2.78 14.87 21.74
N ARG A 77 -3.46 15.98 22.00
CA ARG A 77 -2.89 17.15 22.69
C ARG A 77 -2.37 16.84 24.10
N HIS A 78 -2.90 15.80 24.75
CA HIS A 78 -2.62 15.45 26.13
C HIS A 78 -1.63 14.28 26.28
N LYS A 79 -1.26 13.62 25.18
CA LYS A 79 -0.26 12.54 25.16
C LYS A 79 1.06 12.99 24.52
N ILE A 80 2.11 12.20 24.71
CA ILE A 80 3.38 12.29 23.98
C ILE A 80 3.20 11.55 22.66
N ASN A 81 3.21 12.25 21.53
CA ASN A 81 2.96 11.64 20.23
C ASN A 81 4.29 11.27 19.55
N VAL A 82 4.43 9.97 19.25
CA VAL A 82 5.59 9.38 18.57
C VAL A 82 5.11 8.81 17.24
N LEU A 83 5.64 9.30 16.13
CA LEU A 83 5.35 8.75 14.81
C LEU A 83 6.41 7.74 14.41
N VAL A 84 5.98 6.53 14.04
CA VAL A 84 6.82 5.57 13.30
C VAL A 84 6.52 5.72 11.81
N HIS A 85 7.54 6.14 11.07
CA HIS A 85 7.44 6.51 9.66
C HIS A 85 8.52 5.81 8.82
N GLY A 86 8.18 5.42 7.59
CA GLY A 86 9.05 4.65 6.70
C GLY A 86 8.39 3.37 6.21
N HIS A 87 9.12 2.26 6.18
CA HIS A 87 8.78 0.99 5.53
C HIS A 87 9.22 -0.28 6.26
N ILE A 88 10.12 -0.23 7.25
CA ILE A 88 10.66 -1.42 7.91
C ILE A 88 10.09 -1.53 9.33
N PRO A 89 9.28 -2.55 9.65
CA PRO A 89 8.54 -2.56 10.92
C PRO A 89 9.37 -2.98 12.14
N PHE A 90 10.57 -3.53 11.97
CA PHE A 90 11.31 -4.17 13.08
C PHE A 90 11.63 -3.22 14.23
N LEU A 91 12.10 -2.00 13.94
CA LEU A 91 12.33 -0.99 14.97
C LEU A 91 10.99 -0.45 15.50
N ALA A 92 10.01 -0.24 14.63
CA ALA A 92 8.69 0.25 15.02
C ALA A 92 8.04 -0.68 16.06
N ASP A 93 8.12 -2.00 15.88
CA ASP A 93 7.63 -3.00 16.84
C ASP A 93 8.31 -2.88 18.20
N SER A 94 9.64 -2.69 18.23
CA SER A 94 10.38 -2.48 19.48
C SER A 94 10.00 -1.16 20.17
N VAL A 95 9.74 -0.09 19.40
CA VAL A 95 9.26 1.20 19.92
C VAL A 95 7.89 1.07 20.57
N ILE A 96 7.00 0.26 20.00
CA ILE A 96 5.67 -0.02 20.55
C ILE A 96 5.80 -0.71 21.91
N GLN A 97 6.60 -1.78 21.98
CA GLN A 97 6.84 -2.50 23.24
C GLN A 97 7.44 -1.58 24.33
N ALA A 98 8.37 -0.70 23.96
CA ALA A 98 8.95 0.28 24.87
C ALA A 98 7.91 1.31 25.36
N ALA A 99 7.04 1.79 24.47
CA ALA A 99 5.95 2.71 24.82
C ALA A 99 4.91 2.05 25.76
N GLU A 100 4.55 0.79 25.51
CA GLU A 100 3.66 0.02 26.39
C GLU A 100 4.27 -0.18 27.78
N ALA A 101 5.56 -0.48 27.85
CA ALA A 101 6.29 -0.60 29.11
C ALA A 101 6.33 0.73 29.88
N TYR A 102 6.54 1.85 29.17
CA TYR A 102 6.45 3.19 29.77
C TYR A 102 5.05 3.43 30.33
N ASN A 103 4.01 3.31 29.51
CA ASN A 103 2.61 3.58 29.90
C ASN A 103 2.10 2.69 31.04
N SER A 104 2.65 1.47 31.16
CA SER A 104 2.30 0.53 32.24
C SER A 104 3.07 0.78 33.53
N SER A 105 4.12 1.61 33.49
CA SER A 105 4.94 1.94 34.65
C SER A 105 4.30 3.03 35.51
N SER A 106 4.74 3.15 36.77
CA SER A 106 4.30 4.26 37.62
C SER A 106 5.06 5.54 37.25
N HIS A 107 4.44 6.42 36.46
CA HIS A 107 4.98 7.73 36.08
C HIS A 107 4.00 8.88 36.37
N SER A 108 4.53 10.10 36.46
CA SER A 108 3.75 11.33 36.64
C SER A 108 3.53 12.12 35.34
N GLY A 109 4.17 11.70 34.24
CA GLY A 109 4.02 12.28 32.91
C GLY A 109 2.78 11.76 32.18
N PRO A 110 2.41 12.40 31.06
CA PRO A 110 1.38 11.88 30.16
C PRO A 110 1.80 10.56 29.50
N ASP A 111 0.82 9.76 29.09
CA ASP A 111 1.05 8.54 28.33
C ASP A 111 1.61 8.83 26.93
N ILE A 112 2.28 7.84 26.36
CA ILE A 112 2.79 7.82 24.99
C ILE A 112 1.71 7.31 24.05
N ASN A 113 1.56 8.03 22.94
CA ASN A 113 0.71 7.70 21.80
C ASN A 113 1.62 7.39 20.60
N VAL A 114 1.83 6.11 20.32
CA VAL A 114 2.55 5.68 19.11
C VAL A 114 1.56 5.64 17.95
N LEU A 115 1.88 6.32 16.86
CA LEU A 115 1.03 6.42 15.68
C LEU A 115 1.82 6.00 14.43
N GLY A 116 1.14 5.33 13.52
CA GLY A 116 1.72 4.92 12.23
C GLY A 116 1.69 6.03 11.18
N MET A 117 2.69 6.07 10.30
CA MET A 117 2.69 6.89 9.09
C MET A 117 3.40 6.17 7.93
N CYS A 118 2.84 6.23 6.73
CA CYS A 118 3.27 5.43 5.56
C CYS A 118 3.36 3.91 5.87
N CYS A 119 4.19 3.16 5.14
CA CYS A 119 4.16 1.71 5.14
C CYS A 119 4.54 1.06 6.47
N THR A 120 5.57 1.55 7.19
CA THR A 120 5.91 0.99 8.51
C THR A 120 4.74 1.15 9.49
N GLY A 121 4.02 2.28 9.41
CA GLY A 121 2.79 2.49 10.13
C GLY A 121 1.70 1.49 9.76
N MET A 122 1.58 1.15 8.47
CA MET A 122 0.67 0.11 7.97
C MET A 122 1.03 -1.30 8.44
N GLU A 123 2.30 -1.64 8.49
CA GLU A 123 2.74 -2.94 8.98
C GLU A 123 2.42 -3.14 10.47
N VAL A 124 2.68 -2.12 11.29
CA VAL A 124 2.42 -2.21 12.73
C VAL A 124 0.94 -2.02 13.06
N LEU A 125 0.17 -1.23 12.30
CA LEU A 125 -1.27 -1.07 12.56
C LEU A 125 -2.01 -2.38 12.37
N MET A 126 -1.70 -3.13 11.31
CA MET A 126 -2.44 -4.37 11.00
C MET A 126 -2.11 -5.52 11.96
N ARG A 127 -1.01 -5.41 12.72
CA ARG A 127 -0.58 -6.43 13.69
C ARG A 127 -0.88 -6.04 15.13
N ASN A 128 -0.78 -4.75 15.47
CA ASN A 128 -0.89 -4.25 16.85
C ASN A 128 -2.13 -3.36 17.08
N GLY A 129 -2.91 -3.03 16.05
CA GLY A 129 -4.13 -2.22 16.19
C GLY A 129 -3.87 -0.75 16.57
N LEU A 130 -2.74 -0.19 16.14
CA LEU A 130 -2.40 1.21 16.40
C LEU A 130 -3.07 2.17 15.42
N ASP A 131 -3.42 3.34 15.92
CA ASP A 131 -3.99 4.42 15.11
C ASP A 131 -2.96 4.97 14.08
N PHE A 132 -3.46 5.46 12.95
CA PHE A 132 -2.67 5.80 11.79
C PHE A 132 -2.81 7.28 11.40
N ALA A 133 -1.73 8.05 11.56
CA ALA A 133 -1.76 9.51 11.42
C ALA A 133 -1.87 9.98 9.96
N GLY A 134 -1.24 9.28 9.01
CA GLY A 134 -1.28 9.72 7.61
C GLY A 134 -0.28 9.09 6.66
N ASP A 135 -0.28 9.59 5.43
CA ASP A 135 0.55 9.13 4.32
C ASP A 135 1.72 10.07 3.98
N ILE A 136 2.25 9.92 2.76
CA ILE A 136 3.45 10.60 2.28
C ILE A 136 3.30 12.11 2.21
N LEU A 137 2.10 12.66 2.00
CA LEU A 137 1.89 14.11 1.91
C LEU A 137 1.50 14.77 3.23
N GLN A 138 1.26 13.99 4.28
CA GLN A 138 0.81 14.50 5.57
C GLN A 138 1.90 14.60 6.62
N GLN A 139 3.14 14.25 6.27
CA GLN A 139 4.29 14.23 7.18
C GLN A 139 4.56 15.61 7.78
N GLU A 140 4.64 16.63 6.93
CA GLU A 140 4.86 18.02 7.34
C GLU A 140 3.63 18.59 8.05
N LEU A 141 2.42 18.15 7.68
CA LEU A 141 1.17 18.55 8.33
C LEU A 141 1.06 18.00 9.75
N ALA A 142 1.56 16.79 10.00
CA ALA A 142 1.65 16.22 11.35
C ALA A 142 2.56 17.07 12.24
N ILE A 143 3.72 17.50 11.73
CA ILE A 143 4.61 18.45 12.42
C ILE A 143 3.89 19.79 12.66
N ALA A 144 3.16 20.29 11.66
CA ALA A 144 2.44 21.56 11.74
C ALA A 144 1.36 21.58 12.82
N THR A 145 0.88 20.42 13.30
CA THR A 145 -0.02 20.36 14.46
C THR A 145 0.62 20.90 15.74
N GLY A 146 1.97 20.90 15.81
CA GLY A 146 2.74 21.29 16.99
C GLY A 146 2.62 20.32 18.16
N ALA A 147 2.09 19.10 17.95
CA ALA A 147 1.85 18.09 18.99
C ALA A 147 2.67 16.80 18.81
N VAL A 148 3.60 16.73 17.86
CA VAL A 148 4.46 15.54 17.65
C VAL A 148 5.81 15.76 18.33
N GLU A 149 6.19 14.88 19.26
CA GLU A 149 7.49 14.96 19.95
C GLU A 149 8.61 14.34 19.14
N LEU A 150 8.34 13.21 18.50
CA LEU A 150 9.35 12.41 17.84
C LEU A 150 8.79 11.78 16.56
N ILE A 151 9.58 11.85 15.49
CA ILE A 151 9.35 11.10 14.27
C ILE A 151 10.56 10.19 14.04
N ILE A 152 10.32 8.88 14.02
CA ILE A 152 11.32 7.84 13.84
C ILE A 152 11.22 7.36 12.40
N ILE A 153 12.35 7.39 11.69
CA ILE A 153 12.41 7.20 10.24
C ILE A 153 13.43 6.13 9.88
N ASP A 154 12.99 5.10 9.17
CA ASP A 154 13.88 4.13 8.53
C ASP A 154 14.34 4.58 7.12
N ILE A 155 13.64 4.17 6.07
CA ILE A 155 13.94 4.36 4.67
C ILE A 155 12.67 4.71 3.88
N GLN A 156 12.88 5.35 2.72
CA GLN A 156 11.90 5.56 1.65
C GLN A 156 10.66 6.40 2.01
N CYS A 157 10.13 7.10 1.00
CA CYS A 157 8.97 8.00 1.09
C CYS A 157 9.04 9.05 2.21
N THR A 158 10.21 9.32 2.79
CA THR A 158 10.40 10.42 3.74
C THR A 158 10.75 11.69 2.99
N GLN A 159 9.99 12.76 3.22
CA GLN A 159 10.25 14.06 2.64
C GLN A 159 11.28 14.81 3.48
N PRO A 160 12.48 15.13 2.94
CA PRO A 160 13.48 15.90 3.69
C PRO A 160 12.98 17.29 4.11
N GLY A 161 11.94 17.81 3.44
CA GLY A 161 11.24 19.06 3.78
C GLY A 161 10.71 19.09 5.21
N MET A 162 10.46 17.94 5.85
CA MET A 162 10.12 17.85 7.28
C MET A 162 11.12 18.58 8.19
N VAL A 163 12.42 18.56 7.87
CA VAL A 163 13.45 19.30 8.63
C VAL A 163 13.21 20.81 8.54
N ALA A 164 12.84 21.30 7.35
CA ALA A 164 12.46 22.69 7.17
C ALA A 164 11.15 23.00 7.90
N ALA A 165 10.16 22.10 7.88
CA ALA A 165 8.92 22.25 8.62
C ALA A 165 9.14 22.43 10.14
N VAL A 166 10.09 21.67 10.72
CA VAL A 166 10.50 21.82 12.13
C VAL A 166 11.21 23.15 12.35
N THR A 167 12.29 23.41 11.59
CA THR A 167 13.22 24.52 11.85
C THR A 167 12.61 25.88 11.52
N ALA A 168 11.96 26.04 10.36
CA ALA A 168 11.38 27.31 9.92
C ALA A 168 10.17 27.73 10.78
N SER A 169 9.39 26.77 11.26
CA SER A 169 8.22 27.03 12.11
C SER A 169 8.57 27.07 13.60
N GLY A 170 9.81 26.77 13.98
CA GLY A 170 10.25 26.64 15.38
C GLY A 170 9.39 25.64 16.16
N MET A 171 9.16 24.46 15.59
CA MET A 171 8.51 23.34 16.27
C MET A 171 9.53 22.57 17.11
N HIS A 172 9.06 21.92 18.18
CA HIS A 172 9.93 21.15 19.08
C HIS A 172 10.22 19.74 18.56
N THR A 173 9.47 19.26 17.58
CA THR A 173 9.55 17.89 17.05
C THR A 173 10.99 17.49 16.73
N LYS A 174 11.42 16.36 17.29
CA LYS A 174 12.68 15.72 16.92
C LYS A 174 12.44 14.73 15.79
N ILE A 175 13.40 14.65 14.87
CA ILE A 175 13.39 13.68 13.79
C ILE A 175 14.63 12.80 13.95
N VAL A 176 14.44 11.49 13.98
CA VAL A 176 15.54 10.51 14.08
C VAL A 176 15.51 9.60 12.86
N THR A 177 16.61 9.60 12.11
CA THR A 177 16.87 8.61 11.04
C THR A 177 17.62 7.41 11.62
N THR A 178 17.28 6.20 11.17
CA THR A 178 17.80 4.97 11.80
C THR A 178 18.52 4.02 10.86
N ASP A 179 18.39 4.19 9.55
CA ASP A 179 19.05 3.32 8.57
C ASP A 179 20.33 3.97 7.99
N PRO A 180 21.47 3.25 7.90
CA PRO A 180 22.71 3.81 7.33
C PRO A 180 22.60 4.21 5.85
N MET A 181 21.65 3.66 5.09
CA MET A 181 21.41 4.00 3.69
C MET A 181 20.58 5.29 3.52
N SER A 182 19.90 5.75 4.58
CA SER A 182 18.94 6.86 4.51
C SER A 182 19.15 7.84 5.66
N LYS A 183 20.10 8.76 5.48
CA LYS A 183 20.36 9.87 6.42
C LYS A 183 19.82 11.18 5.87
N ILE A 184 19.35 12.05 6.75
CA ILE A 184 18.84 13.37 6.40
C ILE A 184 19.62 14.42 7.20
N GLU A 185 20.10 15.46 6.52
CA GLU A 185 20.80 16.56 7.21
C GLU A 185 19.85 17.30 8.14
N GLY A 186 20.31 17.62 9.36
CA GLY A 186 19.49 18.29 10.37
C GLY A 186 18.63 17.37 11.23
N THR A 187 18.71 16.05 11.04
CA THR A 187 18.09 15.06 11.93
C THR A 187 19.11 14.48 12.92
N GLU A 188 18.61 13.90 14.01
CA GLU A 188 19.43 13.00 14.83
C GLU A 188 19.58 11.66 14.12
N TYR A 189 20.71 10.96 14.32
CA TYR A 189 20.97 9.66 13.70
C TYR A 189 21.29 8.62 14.77
N ILE A 190 20.46 7.58 14.84
CA ILE A 190 20.62 6.45 15.76
C ILE A 190 20.50 5.18 14.91
N GLU A 191 21.64 4.60 14.55
CA GLU A 191 21.67 3.40 13.70
C GLU A 191 20.90 2.23 14.36
N PHE A 192 19.91 1.70 13.66
CA PHE A 192 19.20 0.51 14.06
C PHE A 192 20.11 -0.72 13.92
N LYS A 193 20.28 -1.45 15.03
CA LYS A 193 20.93 -2.76 15.07
C LYS A 193 20.01 -3.72 15.80
N ALA A 194 19.66 -4.81 15.14
CA ALA A 194 18.68 -5.77 15.67
C ALA A 194 19.06 -6.28 17.06
N GLU A 195 20.36 -6.45 17.33
CA GLU A 195 20.88 -6.91 18.62
C GLU A 195 20.61 -5.93 19.77
N ASN A 196 20.40 -4.65 19.46
CA ASN A 196 20.19 -3.57 20.42
C ASN A 196 18.79 -2.94 20.29
N ALA A 197 17.86 -3.58 19.57
CA ALA A 197 16.56 -3.00 19.23
C ALA A 197 15.79 -2.46 20.45
N ALA A 198 15.74 -3.23 21.54
CA ALA A 198 15.07 -2.83 22.77
C ALA A 198 15.71 -1.61 23.45
N THR A 199 17.04 -1.54 23.49
CA THR A 199 17.77 -0.40 24.06
C THR A 199 17.53 0.86 23.21
N ILE A 200 17.65 0.73 21.89
CA ILE A 200 17.40 1.84 20.95
C ILE A 200 15.96 2.35 21.10
N ALA A 201 14.99 1.45 21.16
CA ALA A 201 13.60 1.80 21.38
C ALA A 201 13.39 2.56 22.71
N SER A 202 13.97 2.09 23.81
CA SER A 202 13.92 2.78 25.10
C SER A 202 14.52 4.19 25.03
N ASP A 203 15.69 4.35 24.40
CA ASP A 203 16.35 5.65 24.24
C ASP A 203 15.50 6.63 23.41
N LEU A 204 14.82 6.13 22.37
CA LEU A 204 13.89 6.92 21.56
C LEU A 204 12.65 7.36 22.37
N ILE A 205 12.10 6.47 23.20
CA ILE A 205 11.01 6.81 24.10
C ILE A 205 11.44 7.87 25.12
N ASP A 206 12.59 7.71 25.77
CA ASP A 206 13.13 8.70 26.71
C ASP A 206 13.38 10.06 26.04
N MET A 207 13.82 10.05 24.78
CA MET A 207 13.96 11.24 23.97
C MET A 207 12.60 11.93 23.75
N ALA A 208 11.55 11.19 23.39
CA ALA A 208 10.22 11.74 23.19
C ALA A 208 9.64 12.33 24.48
N VAL A 209 9.75 11.59 25.59
CA VAL A 209 9.31 12.00 26.93
C VAL A 209 10.01 13.29 27.36
N SER A 210 11.34 13.35 27.19
CA SER A 210 12.12 14.54 27.51
C SER A 210 11.73 15.74 26.62
N ASN A 211 11.38 15.48 25.35
CA ASN A 211 11.03 16.52 24.41
C ASN A 211 9.63 17.11 24.63
N TYR A 212 8.73 16.40 25.32
CA TYR A 212 7.39 16.89 25.64
C TYR A 212 7.41 18.23 26.40
N GLY A 213 8.40 18.45 27.27
CA GLY A 213 8.57 19.71 28.00
C GLY A 213 8.87 20.92 27.09
N ASN A 214 9.36 20.68 25.87
CA ASN A 214 9.62 21.72 24.87
C ASN A 214 8.38 22.06 24.02
N ARG A 215 7.29 21.28 24.15
CA ARG A 215 6.05 21.51 23.40
C ARG A 215 5.48 22.88 23.75
N ALA A 216 5.31 23.72 22.74
CA ALA A 216 4.59 24.97 22.90
C ALA A 216 3.07 24.73 22.94
N HIS A 217 2.52 24.26 24.08
CA HIS A 217 1.12 23.81 24.23
C HIS A 217 0.06 24.80 23.68
N ARG A 218 0.31 26.11 23.79
CA ARG A 218 -0.57 27.17 23.26
C ARG A 218 -0.62 27.26 21.73
N ARG A 219 0.40 26.72 21.04
CA ARG A 219 0.53 26.69 19.58
C ARG A 219 0.02 25.39 18.97
N VAL A 220 -0.31 24.40 19.78
CA VAL A 220 -0.85 23.13 19.30
C VAL A 220 -2.20 23.40 18.61
N TYR A 221 -2.33 22.91 17.38
CA TYR A 221 -3.57 22.91 16.61
C TYR A 221 -3.76 21.53 15.97
N ILE A 222 -4.80 20.83 16.40
CA ILE A 222 -5.21 19.55 15.84
C ILE A 222 -6.61 19.78 15.25
N PRO A 223 -6.89 19.35 14.01
CA PRO A 223 -8.22 19.51 13.42
C PRO A 223 -9.31 18.92 14.33
N LYS A 224 -10.51 19.51 14.31
CA LYS A 224 -11.61 19.15 15.23
C LYS A 224 -12.50 18.02 14.71
N ASP A 225 -12.26 17.58 13.49
CA ASP A 225 -12.97 16.46 12.89
C ASP A 225 -12.77 15.21 13.73
N LYS A 226 -13.73 14.28 13.66
CA LYS A 226 -13.54 12.98 14.29
C LYS A 226 -12.50 12.19 13.50
N PRO A 227 -11.71 11.33 14.16
CA PRO A 227 -10.91 10.34 13.46
C PRO A 227 -11.77 9.49 12.53
N SER A 228 -11.21 9.13 11.38
CA SER A 228 -11.87 8.25 10.42
C SER A 228 -11.58 6.81 10.79
N GLU A 229 -12.62 5.99 10.91
CA GLU A 229 -12.48 4.57 11.23
C GLU A 229 -12.04 3.77 9.99
N MET A 230 -11.15 2.81 10.20
CA MET A 230 -10.62 1.91 9.17
C MET A 230 -10.50 0.49 9.72
N MET A 231 -11.04 -0.49 8.98
CA MET A 231 -10.75 -1.90 9.17
C MET A 231 -9.67 -2.33 8.16
N GLY A 232 -8.54 -2.79 8.67
CA GLY A 232 -7.41 -3.31 7.89
C GLY A 232 -7.07 -4.75 8.26
N GLY A 233 -5.94 -5.26 7.78
CA GLY A 233 -5.44 -6.59 8.14
C GLY A 233 -6.06 -7.73 7.34
N PHE A 234 -6.48 -7.47 6.10
CA PHE A 234 -6.96 -8.49 5.17
C PHE A 234 -5.80 -9.20 4.48
N SER A 235 -4.99 -9.94 5.24
CA SER A 235 -3.97 -10.86 4.69
C SER A 235 -4.62 -11.93 3.80
N THR A 236 -3.82 -12.60 2.97
CA THR A 236 -4.27 -13.77 2.17
C THR A 236 -4.98 -14.78 3.08
N GLU A 237 -4.38 -15.09 4.22
CA GLU A 237 -4.90 -16.01 5.23
C GLU A 237 -6.22 -15.52 5.83
N ALA A 238 -6.31 -14.24 6.18
CA ALA A 238 -7.54 -13.66 6.72
C ALA A 238 -8.69 -13.69 5.70
N ILE A 239 -8.41 -13.41 4.43
CA ILE A 239 -9.41 -13.48 3.35
C ILE A 239 -9.89 -14.93 3.18
N LEU A 240 -8.98 -15.91 3.12
CA LEU A 240 -9.35 -17.32 2.99
C LEU A 240 -10.15 -17.80 4.20
N ALA A 241 -9.73 -17.42 5.41
CA ALA A 241 -10.47 -17.73 6.64
C ALA A 241 -11.86 -17.12 6.64
N ALA A 242 -12.04 -15.90 6.15
CA ALA A 242 -13.35 -15.23 6.06
C ALA A 242 -14.28 -15.88 5.02
N LEU A 243 -13.73 -16.50 3.98
CA LEU A 243 -14.48 -17.19 2.94
C LEU A 243 -14.83 -18.64 3.31
N ASP A 244 -14.05 -19.29 4.17
CA ASP A 244 -14.23 -20.70 4.52
C ASP A 244 -15.64 -21.01 5.11
N PRO A 245 -16.22 -20.19 6.02
CA PRO A 245 -17.58 -20.41 6.50
C PRO A 245 -18.66 -20.42 5.42
N LEU A 246 -18.44 -19.75 4.28
CA LEU A 246 -19.36 -19.76 3.15
C LEU A 246 -19.26 -21.03 2.31
N LYS A 247 -18.07 -21.65 2.28
CA LYS A 247 -17.82 -22.91 1.58
C LYS A 247 -16.71 -23.71 2.28
N PRO A 248 -17.04 -24.44 3.36
CA PRO A 248 -16.04 -25.07 4.21
C PRO A 248 -15.12 -26.02 3.45
N GLY A 249 -13.80 -25.86 3.63
CA GLY A 249 -12.76 -26.64 2.97
C GLY A 249 -12.46 -26.21 1.53
N ASP A 250 -13.17 -25.21 0.98
CA ASP A 250 -12.94 -24.66 -0.35
C ASP A 250 -13.20 -23.14 -0.43
N PRO A 251 -12.50 -22.32 0.38
CA PRO A 251 -12.73 -20.88 0.46
C PRO A 251 -12.50 -20.14 -0.87
N VAL A 252 -11.51 -20.55 -1.65
CA VAL A 252 -11.24 -19.97 -2.98
C VAL A 252 -12.46 -20.15 -3.89
N ARG A 253 -13.15 -21.29 -3.79
CA ARG A 253 -14.35 -21.52 -4.60
C ARG A 253 -15.52 -20.65 -4.17
N ALA A 254 -15.61 -20.26 -2.89
CA ALA A 254 -16.63 -19.30 -2.44
C ALA A 254 -16.52 -17.98 -3.21
N LEU A 255 -15.29 -17.46 -3.38
CA LEU A 255 -15.03 -16.26 -4.17
C LEU A 255 -15.31 -16.47 -5.67
N VAL A 256 -14.77 -17.55 -6.24
CA VAL A 256 -14.96 -17.88 -7.67
C VAL A 256 -16.44 -17.99 -8.03
N ASP A 257 -17.27 -18.63 -7.19
CA ASP A 257 -18.70 -18.79 -7.46
C ASP A 257 -19.42 -17.42 -7.53
N GLN A 258 -19.00 -16.43 -6.73
CA GLN A 258 -19.57 -15.07 -6.80
C GLN A 258 -19.14 -14.31 -8.05
N ILE A 259 -17.91 -14.55 -8.53
CA ILE A 259 -17.44 -13.98 -9.81
C ILE A 259 -18.19 -14.60 -10.98
N VAL A 260 -18.30 -15.93 -11.03
CA VAL A 260 -19.02 -16.66 -12.08
C VAL A 260 -20.50 -16.27 -12.11
N ALA A 261 -21.14 -16.09 -10.95
CA ALA A 261 -22.53 -15.65 -10.87
C ALA A 261 -22.75 -14.18 -11.28
N GLY A 262 -21.68 -13.40 -11.46
CA GLY A 262 -21.76 -11.97 -11.78
C GLY A 262 -22.07 -11.08 -10.57
N ASN A 263 -22.12 -11.64 -9.36
CA ASN A 263 -22.33 -10.86 -8.14
C ASN A 263 -21.13 -9.98 -7.82
N ILE A 264 -19.92 -10.48 -8.11
CA ILE A 264 -18.68 -9.71 -8.23
C ILE A 264 -18.34 -9.68 -9.71
N ARG A 265 -18.28 -8.51 -10.34
CA ARG A 265 -17.96 -8.41 -11.78
C ARG A 265 -16.51 -8.78 -12.04
N GLY A 266 -15.61 -8.27 -11.21
CA GLY A 266 -14.19 -8.60 -11.21
C GLY A 266 -13.50 -8.03 -9.98
N ILE A 267 -12.18 -8.07 -9.96
CA ILE A 267 -11.36 -7.53 -8.86
C ILE A 267 -10.41 -6.46 -9.40
N ALA A 268 -10.33 -5.33 -8.73
CA ALA A 268 -9.35 -4.29 -9.04
C ALA A 268 -8.42 -4.05 -7.85
N ALA A 269 -7.12 -4.13 -8.09
CA ALA A 269 -6.10 -3.70 -7.15
C ALA A 269 -5.82 -2.21 -7.37
N VAL A 270 -6.16 -1.37 -6.39
CA VAL A 270 -5.82 0.06 -6.41
C VAL A 270 -4.70 0.27 -5.40
N ILE A 271 -3.53 0.66 -5.88
CA ILE A 271 -2.27 0.60 -5.11
C ILE A 271 -1.49 1.91 -5.22
N GLY A 272 -0.47 2.04 -4.39
CA GLY A 272 0.57 3.05 -4.56
C GLY A 272 0.41 4.25 -3.64
N CYS A 273 0.75 5.43 -4.18
CA CYS A 273 0.84 6.68 -3.43
C CYS A 273 -0.33 7.62 -3.76
N ASP A 274 -0.26 8.81 -3.15
CA ASP A 274 -1.02 10.01 -3.45
C ASP A 274 -0.09 11.07 -4.08
N THR A 275 -0.68 12.13 -4.66
CA THR A 275 0.07 13.15 -5.40
C THR A 275 -0.29 14.57 -4.97
N PRO A 276 0.69 15.50 -4.87
CA PRO A 276 0.41 16.91 -4.59
C PRO A 276 -0.02 17.68 -5.86
N ARG A 277 -0.12 17.01 -7.01
CA ARG A 277 -0.44 17.63 -8.31
C ARG A 277 -1.93 17.94 -8.48
N ASP A 278 -2.79 17.28 -7.71
CA ASP A 278 -4.24 17.43 -7.75
C ASP A 278 -4.80 17.73 -6.37
N THR A 279 -6.13 17.88 -6.31
CA THR A 279 -6.85 17.77 -5.03
C THR A 279 -6.51 16.43 -4.40
N TYR A 280 -6.00 16.47 -3.16
CA TYR A 280 -5.51 15.31 -2.42
C TYR A 280 -6.47 14.12 -2.47
N GLY A 281 -6.02 13.03 -3.09
CA GLY A 281 -6.74 11.77 -3.23
C GLY A 281 -7.92 11.75 -4.20
N TYR A 282 -8.17 12.83 -4.95
CA TYR A 282 -9.35 12.95 -5.81
C TYR A 282 -9.45 11.81 -6.84
N ARG A 283 -8.37 11.52 -7.58
CA ARG A 283 -8.41 10.51 -8.64
C ARG A 283 -8.58 9.12 -8.03
N THR A 284 -7.83 8.84 -6.97
CA THR A 284 -7.90 7.56 -6.26
C THR A 284 -9.31 7.28 -5.71
N VAL A 285 -9.88 8.24 -4.98
CA VAL A 285 -11.17 8.06 -4.30
C VAL A 285 -12.33 7.95 -5.30
N GLU A 286 -12.37 8.80 -6.32
CA GLU A 286 -13.46 8.76 -7.30
C GLU A 286 -13.38 7.50 -8.18
N LEU A 287 -12.18 7.04 -8.53
CA LEU A 287 -11.99 5.77 -9.22
C LEU A 287 -12.51 4.59 -8.38
N ILE A 288 -12.15 4.52 -7.09
CA ILE A 288 -12.62 3.46 -6.19
C ILE A 288 -14.15 3.46 -6.10
N LYS A 289 -14.78 4.63 -5.92
CA LYS A 289 -16.24 4.76 -5.83
C LYS A 289 -16.95 4.27 -7.09
N GLU A 290 -16.45 4.59 -8.28
CA GLU A 290 -17.05 4.10 -9.53
C GLU A 290 -16.88 2.59 -9.70
N LEU A 291 -15.76 2.01 -9.26
CA LEU A 291 -15.55 0.56 -9.30
C LEU A 291 -16.53 -0.19 -8.40
N ILE A 292 -16.63 0.17 -7.12
CA ILE A 292 -17.52 -0.52 -6.16
C ILE A 292 -19.00 -0.36 -6.53
N LYS A 293 -19.39 0.79 -7.09
CA LYS A 293 -20.72 1.05 -7.64
C LYS A 293 -21.09 0.13 -8.78
N ASN A 294 -20.10 -0.34 -9.52
CA ASN A 294 -20.25 -1.28 -10.61
C ASN A 294 -19.97 -2.74 -10.19
N ASN A 295 -20.08 -3.06 -8.89
CA ASN A 295 -19.87 -4.40 -8.32
C ASN A 295 -18.47 -4.99 -8.57
N VAL A 296 -17.45 -4.14 -8.73
CA VAL A 296 -16.05 -4.58 -8.73
C VAL A 296 -15.56 -4.63 -7.29
N LEU A 297 -15.00 -5.77 -6.87
CA LEU A 297 -14.35 -5.87 -5.57
C LEU A 297 -13.01 -5.13 -5.64
N VAL A 298 -12.81 -4.18 -4.73
CA VAL A 298 -11.57 -3.37 -4.69
C VAL A 298 -10.70 -3.82 -3.52
N VAL A 299 -9.43 -4.13 -3.82
CA VAL A 299 -8.38 -4.41 -2.83
C VAL A 299 -7.35 -3.28 -2.87
N LEU A 300 -6.83 -2.90 -1.70
CA LEU A 300 -5.96 -1.75 -1.50
C LEU A 300 -4.64 -2.14 -0.83
N THR A 301 -3.55 -1.49 -1.22
CA THR A 301 -2.25 -1.52 -0.53
C THR A 301 -1.57 -0.17 -0.55
N GLY A 302 -0.75 0.12 0.46
CA GLY A 302 -0.01 1.38 0.56
C GLY A 302 -0.90 2.59 0.83
N CYS A 303 -0.41 3.79 0.47
CA CYS A 303 -0.95 5.08 0.92
C CYS A 303 -2.38 5.36 0.44
N VAL A 304 -2.84 4.70 -0.64
CA VAL A 304 -4.23 4.78 -1.10
C VAL A 304 -5.25 4.40 -0.02
N ALA A 305 -4.85 3.58 0.96
CA ALA A 305 -5.69 3.21 2.09
C ALA A 305 -6.01 4.40 3.00
N THR A 306 -5.07 5.33 3.17
CA THR A 306 -5.27 6.58 3.90
C THR A 306 -6.35 7.42 3.25
N LEU A 307 -6.28 7.57 1.93
CA LEU A 307 -7.28 8.29 1.16
C LEU A 307 -8.65 7.61 1.27
N ALA A 308 -8.68 6.28 1.13
CA ALA A 308 -9.90 5.49 1.23
C ALA A 308 -10.54 5.60 2.63
N SER A 309 -9.76 5.57 3.71
CA SER A 309 -10.28 5.65 5.07
C SER A 309 -10.96 6.99 5.34
N TYR A 310 -10.43 8.10 4.80
CA TYR A 310 -11.00 9.43 5.00
C TYR A 310 -12.38 9.59 4.37
N HIS A 311 -12.65 8.77 3.35
CA HIS A 311 -13.93 8.73 2.67
C HIS A 311 -14.83 7.58 3.15
N GLY A 312 -14.48 6.86 4.21
CA GLY A 312 -15.30 5.78 4.77
C GLY A 312 -15.28 4.47 3.96
N LEU A 313 -14.43 4.38 2.93
CA LEU A 313 -14.31 3.19 2.06
C LEU A 313 -13.67 1.99 2.77
N LEU A 314 -13.00 2.24 3.90
CA LEU A 314 -12.44 1.22 4.78
C LEU A 314 -13.19 1.09 6.12
N LYS A 315 -14.31 1.79 6.29
CA LYS A 315 -15.15 1.65 7.48
C LYS A 315 -16.09 0.45 7.30
N PRO A 316 -16.23 -0.46 8.30
CA PRO A 316 -17.23 -1.53 8.26
C PRO A 316 -18.64 -0.94 8.45
N ASP A 317 -19.19 -0.40 7.36
CA ASP A 317 -20.48 0.29 7.35
C ASP A 317 -21.40 -0.32 6.29
N PRO A 318 -22.44 -1.09 6.67
CA PRO A 318 -23.33 -1.72 5.71
C PRO A 318 -24.22 -0.70 4.97
N THR A 319 -24.22 0.55 5.42
CA THR A 319 -25.00 1.66 4.83
C THR A 319 -24.17 2.57 3.93
N TYR A 320 -22.88 2.24 3.71
CA TYR A 320 -22.03 3.04 2.85
C TYR A 320 -22.67 3.23 1.45
N PRO A 321 -22.87 4.47 1.00
CA PRO A 321 -23.63 4.73 -0.21
C PRO A 321 -22.85 4.32 -1.46
N GLY A 322 -23.57 3.81 -2.45
CA GLY A 322 -23.02 3.60 -3.78
C GLY A 322 -22.17 2.34 -3.95
N VAL A 323 -22.16 1.39 -3.01
CA VAL A 323 -21.74 0.01 -3.31
C VAL A 323 -22.82 -0.64 -4.17
N GLY A 324 -22.45 -1.29 -5.27
CA GLY A 324 -23.41 -1.99 -6.12
C GLY A 324 -24.14 -3.10 -5.35
N GLU A 325 -25.40 -3.33 -5.68
CA GLU A 325 -26.31 -4.17 -4.89
C GLU A 325 -25.81 -5.61 -4.73
N SER A 326 -25.23 -6.20 -5.77
CA SER A 326 -24.76 -7.59 -5.72
C SER A 326 -23.45 -7.72 -4.94
N LEU A 327 -22.54 -6.75 -5.06
CA LEU A 327 -21.33 -6.71 -4.25
C LEU A 327 -21.68 -6.52 -2.76
N ALA A 328 -22.60 -5.59 -2.45
CA ALA A 328 -23.09 -5.37 -1.09
C ALA A 328 -23.70 -6.64 -0.49
N ALA A 329 -24.47 -7.41 -1.28
CA ALA A 329 -25.04 -8.68 -0.83
C ALA A 329 -23.96 -9.72 -0.51
N VAL A 330 -22.91 -9.83 -1.33
CA VAL A 330 -21.77 -10.72 -1.08
C VAL A 330 -21.03 -10.31 0.20
N MET A 331 -20.74 -9.01 0.35
CA MET A 331 -20.08 -8.49 1.56
C MET A 331 -20.90 -8.73 2.82
N GLY A 332 -22.22 -8.55 2.77
CA GLY A 332 -23.13 -8.86 3.87
C GLY A 332 -23.17 -10.35 4.21
N ALA A 333 -23.10 -11.23 3.20
CA ALA A 333 -23.01 -12.67 3.42
C ALA A 333 -21.69 -13.07 4.11
N ILE A 334 -20.56 -12.52 3.68
CA ILE A 334 -19.24 -12.72 4.31
C ILE A 334 -19.29 -12.21 5.76
N ALA A 335 -19.76 -10.98 6.00
CA ALA A 335 -19.86 -10.41 7.34
C ALA A 335 -20.69 -11.30 8.27
N LYS A 336 -21.90 -11.68 7.84
CA LYS A 336 -22.79 -12.55 8.60
C LYS A 336 -22.16 -13.92 8.92
N ALA A 337 -21.47 -14.53 7.96
CA ALA A 337 -20.83 -15.83 8.15
C ALA A 337 -19.68 -15.78 9.16
N ASN A 338 -19.08 -14.59 9.36
CA ASN A 338 -18.01 -14.34 10.32
C ASN A 338 -18.49 -13.68 11.62
N GLY A 339 -19.80 -13.56 11.84
CA GLY A 339 -20.37 -12.93 13.04
C GLY A 339 -20.12 -11.41 13.13
N LEU A 340 -19.84 -10.77 12.00
CA LEU A 340 -19.65 -9.33 11.88
C LEU A 340 -20.94 -8.65 11.42
N GLU A 341 -21.14 -7.40 11.83
CA GLU A 341 -22.23 -6.57 11.31
C GLU A 341 -22.00 -6.19 9.84
N ALA A 342 -20.75 -5.84 9.51
CA ALA A 342 -20.33 -5.49 8.16
C ALA A 342 -18.82 -5.72 7.97
N ILE A 343 -18.41 -5.75 6.71
CA ILE A 343 -17.02 -5.59 6.27
C ILE A 343 -16.93 -4.30 5.44
N PRO A 344 -15.75 -3.67 5.32
CA PRO A 344 -15.60 -2.42 4.58
C PRO A 344 -15.87 -2.58 3.06
N PRO A 345 -16.28 -1.49 2.36
CA PRO A 345 -16.45 -1.45 0.91
C PRO A 345 -15.19 -1.81 0.09
N CYS A 346 -14.00 -1.67 0.67
CA CYS A 346 -12.72 -2.09 0.08
C CYS A 346 -11.92 -2.89 1.10
N LEU A 347 -11.08 -3.82 0.62
CA LEU A 347 -10.26 -4.66 1.50
C LEU A 347 -8.83 -4.14 1.52
N PHE A 348 -8.35 -3.68 2.67
CA PHE A 348 -6.96 -3.24 2.83
C PHE A 348 -6.05 -4.43 3.18
N MET A 349 -5.19 -4.78 2.22
CA MET A 349 -4.31 -5.95 2.29
C MET A 349 -2.91 -5.62 2.84
N GLY A 350 -2.57 -4.33 2.99
CA GLY A 350 -1.39 -3.91 3.75
C GLY A 350 -0.49 -2.87 3.12
N ALA A 351 0.78 -2.85 3.54
CA ALA A 351 1.78 -1.93 3.05
C ALA A 351 2.12 -2.19 1.56
N CYS A 352 2.99 -1.37 0.96
CA CYS A 352 3.34 -1.55 -0.45
C CYS A 352 3.98 -2.91 -0.76
N VAL A 353 4.70 -3.53 0.18
CA VAL A 353 5.27 -4.87 -0.02
C VAL A 353 4.20 -5.96 0.01
N ASP A 354 3.07 -5.72 0.66
CA ASP A 354 1.94 -6.64 0.72
C ASP A 354 1.15 -6.72 -0.61
N ASN A 355 1.59 -6.03 -1.66
CA ASN A 355 1.16 -6.34 -3.03
C ASN A 355 1.42 -7.81 -3.39
N SER A 356 2.43 -8.43 -2.78
CA SER A 356 2.69 -9.86 -2.90
C SER A 356 1.50 -10.73 -2.47
N ARG A 357 0.73 -10.29 -1.47
CA ARG A 357 -0.48 -10.99 -0.99
C ARG A 357 -1.60 -11.00 -2.03
N ILE A 358 -1.71 -9.92 -2.82
CA ILE A 358 -2.64 -9.88 -3.94
C ILE A 358 -2.28 -10.97 -4.94
N GLU A 359 -0.99 -11.16 -5.23
CA GLU A 359 -0.53 -12.24 -6.12
C GLU A 359 -0.86 -13.62 -5.57
N GLU A 360 -0.70 -13.86 -4.27
CA GLU A 360 -1.04 -15.14 -3.64
C GLU A 360 -2.52 -15.51 -3.83
N VAL A 361 -3.43 -14.55 -3.62
CA VAL A 361 -4.87 -14.75 -3.86
C VAL A 361 -5.14 -15.00 -5.34
N VAL A 362 -4.54 -14.21 -6.23
CA VAL A 362 -4.69 -14.34 -7.68
C VAL A 362 -4.19 -15.72 -8.16
N ASN A 363 -3.04 -16.17 -7.67
CA ASN A 363 -2.47 -17.49 -7.95
C ASN A 363 -3.40 -18.60 -7.46
N ALA A 364 -3.95 -18.49 -6.24
CA ALA A 364 -4.89 -19.47 -5.70
C ALA A 364 -6.16 -19.58 -6.57
N VAL A 365 -6.71 -18.45 -7.02
CA VAL A 365 -7.88 -18.39 -7.91
C VAL A 365 -7.56 -19.00 -9.28
N ALA A 366 -6.47 -18.56 -9.92
CA ALA A 366 -6.03 -19.06 -11.23
C ALA A 366 -5.87 -20.58 -11.23
N ASN A 367 -5.14 -21.11 -10.23
CA ASN A 367 -4.94 -22.54 -10.04
C ASN A 367 -6.25 -23.29 -9.80
N LYS A 368 -7.18 -22.71 -9.01
CA LYS A 368 -8.46 -23.34 -8.69
C LYS A 368 -9.35 -23.53 -9.91
N VAL A 369 -9.32 -22.58 -10.84
CA VAL A 369 -10.15 -22.63 -12.07
C VAL A 369 -9.40 -23.16 -13.30
N GLY A 370 -8.09 -23.42 -13.17
CA GLY A 370 -7.26 -23.99 -14.23
C GLY A 370 -7.01 -23.02 -15.40
N VAL A 371 -6.87 -21.73 -15.12
CA VAL A 371 -6.58 -20.68 -16.11
C VAL A 371 -5.30 -19.93 -15.75
N ARG A 372 -4.73 -19.21 -16.70
CA ARG A 372 -3.62 -18.29 -16.44
C ARG A 372 -4.12 -16.98 -15.83
N ILE A 373 -3.25 -16.27 -15.11
CA ILE A 373 -3.57 -14.98 -14.47
C ILE A 373 -4.11 -13.97 -15.50
N ASP A 374 -3.50 -13.90 -16.69
CA ASP A 374 -3.90 -12.99 -17.77
C ASP A 374 -5.32 -13.24 -18.30
N GLN A 375 -5.96 -14.36 -17.94
CA GLN A 375 -7.33 -14.68 -18.32
C GLN A 375 -8.35 -14.25 -17.26
N LEU A 376 -7.91 -13.98 -16.03
CA LEU A 376 -8.82 -13.63 -14.94
C LEU A 376 -9.45 -12.23 -15.16
N PRO A 377 -10.68 -12.00 -14.67
CA PRO A 377 -11.35 -10.70 -14.73
C PRO A 377 -10.81 -9.77 -13.64
N ILE A 378 -9.54 -9.38 -13.79
CA ILE A 378 -8.80 -8.55 -12.83
C ILE A 378 -8.08 -7.39 -13.53
N ALA A 379 -7.84 -6.32 -12.78
CA ALA A 379 -7.05 -5.17 -13.26
C ALA A 379 -6.24 -4.52 -12.12
N GLY A 380 -5.14 -3.86 -12.47
CA GLY A 380 -4.32 -3.06 -11.56
C GLY A 380 -4.46 -1.56 -11.84
N SER A 381 -4.30 -0.73 -10.81
CA SER A 381 -4.43 0.71 -10.92
C SER A 381 -3.52 1.43 -9.92
N ALA A 382 -2.73 2.40 -10.40
CA ALA A 382 -1.98 3.34 -9.59
C ALA A 382 -2.36 4.78 -9.99
N PRO A 383 -3.47 5.33 -9.46
CA PRO A 383 -4.06 6.58 -9.93
C PRO A 383 -3.20 7.82 -9.66
N GLU A 384 -2.42 7.81 -8.59
CA GLU A 384 -1.68 8.97 -8.09
C GLU A 384 -0.24 8.62 -7.70
N TYR A 385 0.38 7.66 -8.39
CA TYR A 385 1.74 7.25 -8.06
C TYR A 385 2.76 8.39 -8.21
N ILE A 386 3.67 8.48 -7.24
CA ILE A 386 4.79 9.44 -7.25
C ILE A 386 6.15 8.79 -6.96
N ALA A 387 6.16 7.68 -6.21
CA ALA A 387 7.38 7.00 -5.84
C ALA A 387 7.83 6.05 -6.97
N GLU A 388 9.13 6.03 -7.24
CA GLU A 388 9.74 5.17 -8.27
C GLU A 388 9.42 3.69 -8.07
N LYS A 389 9.17 3.25 -6.83
CA LYS A 389 8.73 1.88 -6.49
C LYS A 389 7.48 1.43 -7.26
N ALA A 390 6.58 2.34 -7.62
CA ALA A 390 5.40 1.98 -8.40
C ALA A 390 5.73 1.54 -9.85
N VAL A 391 6.89 1.92 -10.37
CA VAL A 391 7.32 1.59 -11.73
C VAL A 391 7.63 0.08 -11.89
N PRO A 392 8.52 -0.55 -11.10
CA PRO A 392 8.75 -1.99 -11.19
C PRO A 392 7.49 -2.80 -10.86
N MET A 393 6.66 -2.38 -9.90
CA MET A 393 5.34 -2.98 -9.66
C MET A 393 4.45 -2.95 -10.91
N GLY A 394 4.45 -1.83 -11.64
CA GLY A 394 3.76 -1.71 -12.92
C GLY A 394 4.27 -2.71 -13.96
N PHE A 395 5.58 -2.88 -14.10
CA PHE A 395 6.16 -3.84 -15.05
C PHE A 395 5.92 -5.29 -14.65
N TRP A 396 5.90 -5.58 -13.34
CA TRP A 396 5.53 -6.89 -12.80
C TRP A 396 4.08 -7.25 -13.14
N THR A 397 3.12 -6.35 -12.85
CA THR A 397 1.70 -6.59 -13.19
C THR A 397 1.50 -6.80 -14.69
N VAL A 398 2.15 -6.01 -15.55
CA VAL A 398 2.12 -6.20 -17.01
C VAL A 398 2.73 -7.55 -17.41
N ALA A 399 3.81 -7.99 -16.78
CA ALA A 399 4.44 -9.28 -17.04
C ALA A 399 3.56 -10.48 -16.61
N LEU A 400 2.71 -10.30 -15.58
CA LEU A 400 1.66 -11.26 -15.19
C LEU A 400 0.45 -11.26 -16.15
N GLY A 401 0.45 -10.36 -17.14
CA GLY A 401 -0.61 -10.24 -18.12
C GLY A 401 -1.81 -9.41 -17.66
N ILE A 402 -1.63 -8.62 -16.60
CA ILE A 402 -2.67 -7.76 -16.02
C ILE A 402 -2.71 -6.43 -16.78
N PHE A 403 -3.93 -5.91 -16.99
CA PHE A 403 -4.13 -4.55 -17.48
C PHE A 403 -3.88 -3.56 -16.35
N THR A 404 -2.93 -2.65 -16.54
CA THR A 404 -2.40 -1.80 -15.46
C THR A 404 -2.61 -0.32 -15.79
N HIS A 405 -3.53 0.30 -15.07
CA HIS A 405 -3.82 1.72 -15.16
C HIS A 405 -2.81 2.57 -14.37
N LEU A 406 -2.39 3.69 -14.94
CA LEU A 406 -1.58 4.74 -14.33
C LEU A 406 -2.29 6.09 -14.53
N GLY A 407 -2.48 6.87 -13.46
CA GLY A 407 -3.14 8.17 -13.62
C GLY A 407 -2.24 9.27 -14.20
N ASP A 408 -0.92 9.08 -14.15
CA ASP A 408 0.06 9.99 -14.77
C ASP A 408 1.02 9.21 -15.70
N PRO A 409 1.45 9.79 -16.83
CA PRO A 409 2.40 9.13 -17.70
C PRO A 409 3.78 9.03 -17.03
N PRO A 410 4.47 7.87 -17.11
CA PRO A 410 5.88 7.80 -16.76
C PRO A 410 6.72 8.58 -17.78
N ASN A 411 8.02 8.73 -17.52
CA ASN A 411 8.97 9.50 -18.35
C ASN A 411 9.32 8.79 -19.69
N VAL A 412 8.30 8.44 -20.47
CA VAL A 412 8.38 7.75 -21.77
C VAL A 412 7.74 8.54 -22.91
N GLY A 413 7.02 9.62 -22.59
CA GLY A 413 6.22 10.39 -23.55
C GLY A 413 6.99 11.02 -24.72
N ALA A 414 8.32 11.12 -24.61
CA ALA A 414 9.17 11.61 -25.68
C ALA A 414 9.29 10.63 -26.87
N SER A 415 8.95 9.35 -26.69
CA SER A 415 9.01 8.34 -27.75
C SER A 415 7.63 7.74 -28.01
N ALA A 416 6.98 8.20 -29.07
CA ALA A 416 5.68 7.65 -29.51
C ALA A 416 5.74 6.13 -29.74
N ARG A 417 6.89 5.61 -30.20
CA ARG A 417 7.12 4.17 -30.38
C ARG A 417 7.10 3.42 -29.04
N VAL A 418 7.77 3.93 -28.01
CA VAL A 418 7.80 3.30 -26.68
C VAL A 418 6.44 3.38 -26.03
N VAL A 419 5.77 4.54 -26.09
CA VAL A 419 4.40 4.70 -25.60
C VAL A 419 3.50 3.65 -26.23
N LYS A 420 3.47 3.56 -27.57
CA LYS A 420 2.67 2.58 -28.30
C LYS A 420 3.02 1.14 -27.91
N TRP A 421 4.28 0.83 -27.64
CA TRP A 421 4.68 -0.52 -27.23
C TRP A 421 4.20 -0.89 -25.83
N LEU A 422 4.24 0.06 -24.90
CA LEU A 422 3.81 -0.14 -23.51
C LEU A 422 2.29 -0.14 -23.36
N THR A 423 1.57 0.63 -24.20
CA THR A 423 0.12 0.83 -24.10
C THR A 423 -0.68 0.14 -25.21
N GLY A 424 -0.01 -0.48 -26.18
CA GLY A 424 -0.55 -0.82 -27.49
C GLY A 424 -1.75 -1.77 -27.49
N ASP A 425 -2.41 -1.81 -28.64
CA ASP A 425 -3.46 -2.77 -28.97
C ASP A 425 -2.87 -4.03 -29.64
N VAL A 426 -3.59 -5.15 -29.55
CA VAL A 426 -3.17 -6.48 -30.04
C VAL A 426 -2.69 -6.46 -31.50
N GLY A 427 -1.56 -7.13 -31.77
CA GLY A 427 -1.05 -7.45 -33.11
C GLY A 427 0.13 -6.62 -33.59
N GLU A 428 0.79 -5.86 -32.70
CA GLU A 428 1.88 -4.95 -33.04
C GLU A 428 3.23 -5.29 -32.39
N GLY A 429 3.31 -6.41 -31.66
CA GLY A 429 4.50 -6.87 -30.95
C GLY A 429 4.71 -6.20 -29.58
N GLY A 430 3.73 -5.46 -29.08
CA GLY A 430 3.82 -4.69 -27.83
C GLY A 430 3.68 -5.54 -26.56
N ALA A 431 3.64 -4.88 -25.40
CA ALA A 431 3.47 -5.51 -24.09
C ALA A 431 2.29 -6.50 -24.07
N GLN A 432 1.15 -6.11 -24.66
CA GLN A 432 -0.05 -6.94 -24.73
C GLN A 432 0.15 -8.22 -25.55
N ASP A 433 0.92 -8.18 -26.63
CA ASP A 433 1.19 -9.36 -27.45
C ASP A 433 2.19 -10.32 -26.78
N ILE A 434 3.10 -9.76 -25.98
CA ILE A 434 4.12 -10.55 -25.28
C ILE A 434 3.54 -11.24 -24.04
N PHE A 435 2.76 -10.51 -23.23
CA PHE A 435 2.31 -10.98 -21.90
C PHE A 435 0.79 -11.03 -21.72
N GLY A 436 0.00 -10.42 -22.61
CA GLY A 436 -1.45 -10.23 -22.43
C GLY A 436 -1.83 -8.99 -21.62
N GLY A 437 -0.87 -8.42 -20.89
CA GLY A 437 -0.99 -7.22 -20.06
C GLY A 437 -0.41 -5.99 -20.75
N ARG A 438 -0.86 -4.80 -20.35
CA ARG A 438 -0.39 -3.53 -20.89
C ARG A 438 -0.64 -2.39 -19.92
N PHE A 439 0.08 -1.29 -20.12
CA PHE A 439 -0.20 -0.05 -19.42
C PHE A 439 -1.36 0.70 -20.08
N TYR A 440 -2.09 1.44 -19.27
CA TYR A 440 -3.07 2.42 -19.73
C TYR A 440 -2.92 3.69 -18.91
N VAL A 441 -2.76 4.83 -19.59
CA VAL A 441 -2.53 6.11 -18.92
C VAL A 441 -3.78 6.97 -19.07
N GLU A 442 -4.43 7.30 -17.96
CA GLU A 442 -5.67 8.08 -17.95
C GLU A 442 -5.83 8.88 -16.65
N PRO A 443 -5.69 10.21 -16.67
CA PRO A 443 -5.84 11.02 -15.45
C PRO A 443 -7.29 11.18 -14.99
N ASP A 444 -8.29 11.04 -15.87
CA ASP A 444 -9.70 11.16 -15.47
C ASP A 444 -10.16 9.88 -14.76
N PRO A 445 -10.51 9.93 -13.45
CA PRO A 445 -10.85 8.74 -12.69
C PRO A 445 -12.12 8.04 -13.20
N TYR A 446 -13.06 8.76 -13.83
CA TYR A 446 -14.29 8.19 -14.37
C TYR A 446 -14.01 7.44 -15.67
N VAL A 447 -13.16 8.00 -16.54
CA VAL A 447 -12.73 7.33 -17.78
C VAL A 447 -11.87 6.11 -17.45
N ALA A 448 -10.94 6.24 -16.50
CA ALA A 448 -10.12 5.13 -16.02
C ALA A 448 -10.99 4.00 -15.43
N ALA A 449 -11.94 4.30 -14.55
CA ALA A 449 -12.85 3.31 -13.99
C ALA A 449 -13.68 2.61 -15.08
N ALA A 450 -14.23 3.37 -16.04
CA ALA A 450 -14.97 2.80 -17.17
C ALA A 450 -14.10 1.83 -17.98
N LYS A 451 -12.83 2.19 -18.24
CA LYS A 451 -11.92 1.31 -18.98
C LYS A 451 -11.52 0.06 -18.20
N LEU A 452 -11.28 0.17 -16.90
CA LEU A 452 -11.00 -0.98 -16.03
C LEU A 452 -12.19 -1.97 -16.02
N ILE A 453 -13.41 -1.44 -15.93
CA ILE A 453 -14.63 -2.26 -15.99
C ILE A 453 -14.78 -2.91 -17.36
N GLU A 454 -14.58 -2.18 -18.46
CA GLU A 454 -14.61 -2.72 -19.83
C GLU A 454 -13.67 -3.92 -19.98
N VAL A 455 -12.41 -3.79 -19.53
CA VAL A 455 -11.42 -4.88 -19.60
C VAL A 455 -11.84 -6.07 -18.73
N ILE A 456 -12.39 -5.82 -17.54
CA ILE A 456 -12.94 -6.88 -16.68
C ILE A 456 -14.05 -7.65 -17.43
N GLU A 457 -15.00 -6.96 -18.07
CA GLU A 457 -16.08 -7.60 -18.84
C GLU A 457 -15.58 -8.36 -20.09
N GLU A 458 -14.54 -7.85 -20.76
CA GLU A 458 -13.88 -8.56 -21.88
C GLU A 458 -13.31 -9.90 -21.41
N LYS A 459 -12.62 -9.92 -20.26
CA LYS A 459 -12.05 -11.14 -19.67
C LYS A 459 -13.14 -12.11 -19.23
N ARG A 460 -14.22 -11.62 -18.62
CA ARG A 460 -15.41 -12.44 -18.28
C ARG A 460 -16.00 -13.11 -19.53
N THR A 461 -16.23 -12.32 -20.58
CA THR A 461 -16.79 -12.80 -21.86
C THR A 461 -15.89 -13.87 -22.48
N ALA A 462 -14.57 -13.67 -22.44
CA ALA A 462 -13.59 -14.64 -22.95
C ALA A 462 -13.57 -15.96 -22.14
N LEU A 463 -13.91 -15.92 -20.86
CA LEU A 463 -14.10 -17.09 -19.99
C LEU A 463 -15.51 -17.71 -20.12
N GLY A 464 -16.44 -17.07 -20.82
CA GLY A 464 -17.81 -17.54 -21.01
C GLY A 464 -18.72 -17.34 -19.79
N ILE A 465 -18.47 -16.31 -18.98
CA ILE A 465 -19.24 -15.94 -17.77
C ILE A 465 -19.75 -14.50 -17.78
#